data_AF-K2GTK3-F1
#
_entry.id   AF-K2GTK3-F1
#
_cell.length_a   1.000
_cell.length_b   1.000
_cell.length_c   1.000
_cell.angle_alpha   90.00
_cell.angle_beta   90.00
_cell.angle_gamma   90.00
#
_symmetry.space_group_name_H-M   'P 1'
#
loop_
_entity.id
_entity.type
_entity.pdbx_description
1 polymer ?
#
loop_
_entity_poly.entity_id
_entity_poly.type
_entity_poly.pdbx_seq_one_letter_code
_entity_poly.pdbx_strand_id
1 'polypeptide(L)' 'MEQSESSIDFRDFMPRKDENICIVLGNEIEWVNKKIIEMADYLIELPMFWKKQSLNVATAAGILMYKFL' A
#
# COMPACT_ATOMS: atom_id res chain seq x y z
N MET A 1 6.55 10.89 2.12
CA MET A 1 7.17 10.57 0.81
C MET A 1 6.53 9.26 0.39
N GLU A 2 5.29 9.34 -0.10
CA GLU A 2 4.43 8.17 -0.33
C GLU A 2 4.16 7.89 -1.81
N GLN A 3 4.88 8.59 -2.68
CA GLN A 3 5.02 8.25 -4.09
C GLN A 3 6.53 8.16 -4.31
N SER A 4 7.08 6.98 -4.03
CA SER A 4 8.44 6.67 -4.46
C SER A 4 8.33 6.26 -5.92
N GLU A 5 9.26 6.67 -6.79
CA GLU A 5 9.27 6.22 -8.20
C GLU A 5 9.30 4.68 -8.36
N SER A 6 9.52 3.95 -7.27
CA SER A 6 9.58 2.49 -7.21
C SER A 6 8.29 1.81 -6.72
N SER A 7 7.20 2.53 -6.40
CA SER A 7 5.94 1.88 -6.01
C SER A 7 5.22 1.24 -7.20
N ILE A 8 4.59 0.10 -6.94
CA ILE A 8 3.76 -0.64 -7.90
C ILE A 8 2.31 -0.21 -7.70
N ASP A 9 1.60 0.12 -8.78
CA ASP A 9 0.17 0.37 -8.73
C ASP A 9 -0.57 -0.90 -8.25
N PHE A 10 -1.43 -0.76 -7.26
CA PHE A 10 -2.18 -1.90 -6.69
C PHE A 10 -3.00 -2.69 -7.72
N ARG A 11 -3.36 -2.07 -8.85
CA ARG A 11 -4.12 -2.72 -9.93
C ARG A 11 -3.29 -3.76 -10.67
N ASP A 12 -1.99 -3.49 -10.79
CA ASP A 12 -1.02 -4.28 -11.54
C ASP A 12 -0.31 -5.32 -10.67
N PHE A 13 -0.39 -5.18 -9.34
CA PHE A 13 0.12 -6.18 -8.42
C PHE A 13 -0.82 -7.38 -8.29
N MET A 14 -0.25 -8.59 -8.42
CA MET A 14 -0.96 -9.84 -8.16
C MET A 14 -0.05 -10.78 -7.37
N PRO A 15 -0.39 -11.08 -6.10
CA PRO A 15 0.41 -11.98 -5.28
C PRO A 15 0.37 -13.40 -5.84
N ARG A 16 1.41 -14.19 -5.56
CA ARG A 16 1.40 -15.61 -5.92
C ARG A 16 0.39 -16.34 -5.04
N LYS A 17 -0.28 -17.36 -5.60
CA LYS A 17 -1.38 -18.09 -4.92
C LYS A 17 -0.99 -18.72 -3.58
N ASP A 18 0.29 -19.04 -3.39
CA ASP A 18 0.80 -19.71 -2.19
C ASP A 18 1.63 -18.78 -1.29
N GLU A 19 1.57 -17.47 -1.53
CA GLU A 19 2.35 -16.46 -0.79
C GLU A 19 1.56 -15.94 0.41
N ASN A 20 2.16 -16.01 1.60
CA ASN A 20 1.59 -15.40 2.80
C ASN A 20 1.73 -13.88 2.70
N ILE A 21 0.62 -13.17 2.79
CA ILE A 21 0.60 -11.71 2.62
C ILE A 21 0.49 -11.03 3.99
N CYS A 22 1.42 -10.12 4.27
CA CYS A 22 1.33 -9.18 5.39
C CYS A 22 1.17 -7.76 4.82
N ILE A 23 0.03 -7.13 5.08
CA ILE A 23 -0.23 -5.77 4.63
C ILE A 23 0.11 -4.81 5.78
N VAL A 24 1.06 -3.91 5.54
CA VAL A 24 1.41 -2.85 6.49
C VAL A 24 0.95 -1.51 5.93
N LEU A 25 0.13 -0.81 6.72
CA LEU A 25 -0.42 0.50 6.34
C LEU A 25 0.06 1.57 7.31
N GLY A 26 0.44 2.73 6.76
CA GLY A 26 0.84 3.88 7.55
C GLY A 26 -0.35 4.64 8.12
N ASN A 27 -0.13 5.31 9.24
CA ASN A 27 -1.07 6.30 9.76
C ASN A 27 -0.77 7.67 9.13
N GLU A 28 -1.82 8.45 8.83
CA GLU A 28 -1.77 9.75 8.13
C GLU A 28 -0.91 10.80 8.86
N ILE A 29 -0.63 10.60 10.15
CA ILE A 29 0.08 11.55 11.01
C ILE A 29 1.60 11.29 11.03
N GLU A 30 2.04 10.02 11.08
CA GLU A 30 3.46 9.69 11.27
C GLU A 30 4.09 8.93 10.09
N TRP A 31 3.30 8.63 9.05
CA TRP A 31 3.71 7.81 7.90
C TRP A 31 4.21 6.42 8.34
N VAL A 32 4.53 5.55 7.37
CA VAL A 32 5.21 4.28 7.70
C VAL A 32 6.66 4.57 8.08
N ASN A 33 7.14 3.96 9.17
CA ASN A 33 8.54 4.08 9.59
C ASN A 33 9.48 3.60 8.46
N LYS A 34 10.51 4.38 8.13
CA LYS A 34 11.48 4.04 7.07
C LYS A 34 12.06 2.63 7.19
N LYS A 35 12.30 2.15 8.41
CA LYS A 35 12.80 0.78 8.63
C LYS A 35 11.82 -0.28 8.13
N ILE A 36 10.52 -0.04 8.25
CA ILE A 36 9.48 -0.94 7.77
C ILE A 36 9.44 -0.92 6.24
N ILE A 37 9.56 0.26 5.63
CA ILE A 37 9.65 0.41 4.17
C ILE A 37 10.87 -0.35 3.63
N GLU A 38 12.03 -0.26 4.28
CA GLU A 38 13.25 -0.98 3.91
C GLU A 38 13.15 -2.51 4.06
N MET A 39 12.26 -2.99 4.93
CA MET A 39 11.99 -4.42 5.12
C MET A 39 10.87 -4.96 4.22
N ALA A 40 10.13 -4.09 3.53
CA ALA A 40 8.99 -4.51 2.72
C ALA A 40 9.46 -5.13 1.39
N ASP A 41 8.88 -6.28 1.04
CA ASP A 41 9.16 -6.92 -0.25
C ASP A 41 8.59 -6.12 -1.43
N TYR A 42 7.44 -5.49 -1.21
CA TYR A 42 6.74 -4.69 -2.22
C TYR A 42 6.23 -3.39 -1.61
N LEU A 43 6.38 -2.31 -2.36
CA LEU A 43 5.74 -1.02 -2.07
C LEU A 43 4.56 -0.87 -3.02
N ILE A 44 3.35 -0.89 -2.48
CA ILE A 44 2.12 -0.81 -3.26
C ILE A 44 1.47 0.55 -3.05
N GLU A 45 1.06 1.20 -4.14
CA GLU A 45 0.35 2.47 -4.09
C GLU A 45 -1.11 2.34 -4.54
N LEU A 46 -1.97 3.11 -3.88
CA LEU A 46 -3.36 3.33 -4.29
C LEU A 46 -3.43 4.70 -4.98
N PRO A 47 -3.48 4.75 -6.33
CA PRO A 47 -3.50 5.99 -7.08
C PRO A 47 -4.77 6.77 -6.74
N MET A 48 -4.59 8.05 -6.45
CA MET A 48 -5.69 8.93 -6.11
C MET A 48 -5.90 9.98 -7.19
N PHE A 49 -7.04 9.86 -7.87
CA PHE A 49 -7.43 10.76 -8.93
C PHE A 49 -8.34 11.87 -8.38
N TRP A 50 -7.85 12.75 -7.48
CA TRP A 50 -8.45 14.06 -7.18
C TRP A 50 -7.68 14.87 -6.12
N LYS A 51 -8.26 15.99 -5.65
CA LYS A 51 -7.70 16.96 -4.66
C LYS A 51 -7.37 16.40 -3.26
N LYS A 52 -7.76 15.17 -2.91
CA LYS A 52 -7.41 14.58 -1.61
C LYS A 52 -6.02 13.95 -1.67
N GLN A 53 -5.26 14.05 -0.58
CA GLN A 53 -3.86 13.60 -0.51
C GLN A 53 -3.68 12.19 0.09
N SER A 54 -4.67 11.67 0.81
CA SER A 54 -4.76 10.26 1.26
C SER A 54 -6.21 9.71 1.22
N LEU A 55 -6.34 8.39 1.19
CA LEU A 55 -7.55 7.67 1.60
C LEU A 55 -7.46 7.36 3.10
N ASN A 56 -8.62 7.21 3.74
CA ASN A 56 -8.66 6.65 5.09
C ASN A 56 -8.00 5.26 5.12
N VAL A 57 -7.16 5.02 6.12
CA VAL A 57 -6.39 3.77 6.25
C VAL A 57 -7.26 2.52 6.22
N ALA A 58 -8.45 2.54 6.83
CA ALA A 58 -9.37 1.40 6.83
C ALA A 58 -9.98 1.17 5.44
N THR A 59 -10.26 2.23 4.70
CA THR A 59 -10.73 2.13 3.31
C THR A 59 -9.65 1.56 2.40
N ALA A 60 -8.41 2.05 2.52
CA ALA A 60 -7.26 1.51 1.79
C ALA A 60 -7.05 0.02 2.10
N ALA A 61 -7.13 -0.37 3.38
CA ALA A 61 -7.04 -1.76 3.81
C ALA A 61 -8.08 -2.65 3.13
N GLY A 62 -9.36 -2.21 3.13
CA GLY A 62 -10.45 -2.97 2.53
C GLY A 62 -10.27 -3.20 1.03
N ILE A 63 -9.78 -2.18 0.29
CA ILE A 63 -9.51 -2.30 -1.14
C ILE A 63 -8.40 -3.31 -1.42
N LEU A 64 -7.29 -3.21 -0.67
CA LEU A 64 -6.15 -4.12 -0.86
C LEU A 64 -6.49 -5.55 -0.48
N MET A 65 -7.21 -5.75 0.63
CA MET A 65 -7.68 -7.07 1.04
C MET A 65 -8.61 -7.69 -0.01
N TYR A 66 -9.58 -6.94 -0.53
CA TYR A 66 -10.48 -7.44 -1.57
C TYR A 66 -9.75 -7.81 -2.87
N LYS A 67 -8.64 -7.14 -3.19
CA LYS A 67 -7.86 -7.40 -4.40
C LYS A 67 -6.91 -8.59 -4.24
N PHE A 68 -6.34 -8.79 -3.06
CA PHE A 68 -5.28 -9.76 -2.82
C PHE A 68 -5.76 -11.09 -2.20
N LEU A 69 -6.96 -11.11 -1.62
CA LEU A 69 -7.64 -12.30 -1.10
C LEU A 69 -8.72 -12.78 -2.07
#